data_AF-A0A967B0B5-F1
#
_entry.id   AF-A0A967B0B5-F1
#
_cell.length_a   1.000
_cell.length_b   1.000
_cell.length_c   1.000
_cell.angle_alpha   90.00
_cell.angle_beta   90.00
_cell.angle_gamma   90.00
#
_symmetry.space_group_name_H-M   'P 1'
#
loop_
_entity.id
_entity.type
_entity.pdbx_description
1 polymer ?
#
loop_
_entity_poly.entity_id
_entity_poly.type
_entity_poly.pdbx_seq_one_letter_code
_entity_poly.pdbx_strand_id
1 'polypeptide(L)'
;MKTPLPHLIFAKSGYFCLLVVLIHFSQDTHAQELADYQWSNRILVLVDTDHRSKALQSQLRLLQESSDDLVDRDLIIFLVDNTQIRNAKGEPIPMDREKVLKTIQVKNDFSGVVLIGKDGGVKFKETFQVAPQQVFDLIDSMPMRRSELRNKG
;
A
#
# COMPACT_ATOMS: atom_id res chain seq x y z
N MET A 1 -55.08 27.15 58.77
CA MET A 1 -55.10 28.63 58.80
C MET A 1 -53.88 29.14 58.02
N LYS A 2 -54.10 29.92 56.95
CA LYS A 2 -53.13 30.67 56.10
C LYS A 2 -52.21 31.54 56.99
N THR A 3 -50.92 31.83 56.76
CA THR A 3 -50.06 32.25 55.60
C THR A 3 -48.60 32.40 56.16
N PRO A 4 -47.51 32.82 55.45
CA PRO A 4 -47.17 32.89 54.00
C PRO A 4 -45.76 32.29 53.64
N LEU A 5 -45.41 32.22 52.34
CA LEU A 5 -44.01 32.19 51.81
C LEU A 5 -43.55 33.65 51.52
N PRO A 6 -42.28 34.01 51.18
CA PRO A 6 -41.02 33.27 50.93
C PRO A 6 -39.81 33.84 51.73
N HIS A 7 -38.57 33.33 51.66
CA HIS A 7 -37.47 33.81 50.79
C HIS A 7 -36.17 33.00 51.00
N LEU A 8 -35.40 32.96 49.91
CA LEU A 8 -34.02 32.53 49.64
C LEU A 8 -33.03 32.61 50.86
N ILE A 9 -31.94 31.84 50.94
CA ILE A 9 -30.67 32.08 50.23
C ILE A 9 -29.65 30.92 50.48
N PHE A 10 -29.09 30.42 49.38
CA PHE A 10 -27.71 29.94 49.11
C PHE A 10 -27.04 28.75 49.84
N ALA A 11 -26.64 27.80 48.98
CA ALA A 11 -25.26 27.36 48.70
C ALA A 11 -24.77 26.01 49.23
N LYS A 12 -24.39 25.14 48.28
CA LYS A 12 -23.06 24.51 48.03
C LYS A 12 -23.30 23.18 47.29
N SER A 13 -23.15 23.15 45.97
CA SER A 13 -21.91 22.89 45.22
C SER A 13 -21.48 21.41 45.22
N GLY A 14 -21.39 20.84 44.01
CA GLY A 14 -20.72 19.57 43.67
C GLY A 14 -21.61 18.35 43.94
N TYR A 15 -21.88 17.44 43.01
CA TYR A 15 -21.09 17.00 41.87
C TYR A 15 -22.06 16.52 40.79
N PHE A 16 -22.14 17.26 39.67
CA PHE A 16 -22.54 16.66 38.40
C PHE A 16 -21.36 15.76 38.00
N CYS A 17 -21.47 14.47 38.32
CA CYS A 17 -20.48 13.47 37.94
C CYS A 17 -20.57 13.27 36.42
N LEU A 18 -20.01 14.22 35.68
CA LEU A 18 -19.75 14.11 34.25
C LEU A 18 -18.66 13.04 34.10
N LEU A 19 -19.08 11.79 33.97
CA LEU A 19 -18.24 10.69 33.52
C LEU A 19 -17.87 10.98 32.05
N VAL A 20 -16.86 11.82 31.85
CA VAL A 20 -16.18 11.93 30.55
C VAL A 20 -15.32 10.69 30.44
N VAL A 21 -15.88 9.62 29.86
CA VAL A 21 -15.09 8.51 29.36
C VAL A 21 -14.31 9.04 28.16
N LEU A 22 -13.12 9.59 28.39
CA LEU A 22 -12.15 9.87 27.34
C LEU A 22 -11.62 8.53 26.82
N ILE A 23 -12.40 7.87 25.96
CA ILE A 23 -11.90 6.77 25.13
C ILE A 23 -10.86 7.39 24.20
N HIS A 24 -9.61 7.36 24.62
CA HIS A 24 -8.49 7.61 23.73
C HIS A 24 -8.46 6.45 22.76
N PHE A 25 -9.16 6.59 21.63
CA PHE A 25 -8.93 5.75 20.46
C PHE A 25 -7.48 6.00 20.05
N SER A 26 -6.57 5.16 20.56
CA SER A 26 -5.23 5.06 20.03
C SER A 26 -5.37 4.60 18.59
N GLN A 27 -5.24 5.54 17.65
CA GLN A 27 -5.10 5.20 16.26
C GLN A 27 -3.71 4.60 16.10
N ASP A 28 -3.61 3.28 16.20
CA ASP A 28 -2.46 2.54 15.69
C ASP A 28 -2.40 2.83 14.19
N THR A 29 -1.59 3.83 13.84
CA THR A 29 -1.31 4.16 12.44
C THR A 29 -0.39 3.06 11.93
N HIS A 30 -0.97 1.93 11.53
CA HIS A 30 -0.22 0.84 10.94
C HIS A 30 0.34 1.34 9.61
N ALA A 31 1.67 1.38 9.49
CA ALA A 31 2.32 1.67 8.21
C ALA A 31 1.90 0.61 7.18
N GLN A 32 1.73 1.01 5.93
CA GLN A 32 1.34 0.09 4.86
C GLN A 32 2.49 -0.89 4.60
N GLU A 33 2.18 -2.17 4.36
CA GLU A 33 3.15 -3.20 4.01
C GLU A 33 2.82 -3.89 2.70
N LEU A 34 3.80 -4.57 2.08
CA LEU A 34 3.55 -5.41 0.90
C LEU A 34 2.63 -6.59 1.23
N ALA A 35 2.65 -7.07 2.49
CA ALA A 35 1.82 -8.17 2.95
C ALA A 35 0.31 -7.86 2.87
N ASP A 36 -0.07 -6.59 2.98
CA ASP A 36 -1.47 -6.14 2.88
C ASP A 36 -2.08 -6.36 1.49
N TYR A 37 -1.23 -6.57 0.47
CA TYR A 37 -1.62 -6.85 -0.91
C TYR A 37 -1.58 -8.34 -1.24
N GLN A 38 -1.20 -9.19 -0.28
CA GLN A 38 -1.15 -10.62 -0.50
C GLN A 38 -2.57 -11.16 -0.72
N TRP A 39 -2.68 -12.13 -1.62
CA TRP A 39 -3.91 -12.78 -2.07
C TRP A 39 -4.86 -11.89 -2.88
N SER A 40 -4.71 -10.57 -2.84
CA SER A 40 -5.50 -9.61 -3.62
C SER A 40 -4.79 -9.15 -4.90
N ASN A 41 -3.52 -8.75 -4.81
CA ASN A 41 -2.81 -8.10 -5.90
C ASN A 41 -1.45 -8.73 -6.21
N ARG A 42 -1.04 -8.56 -7.46
CA ARG A 42 0.35 -8.77 -7.91
C ARG A 42 1.06 -7.43 -7.81
N ILE A 43 2.33 -7.44 -7.43
CA ILE A 43 3.09 -6.20 -7.21
C ILE A 43 4.29 -6.16 -8.15
N LEU A 44 4.40 -5.10 -8.93
CA LEU A 44 5.62 -4.75 -9.64
C LEU A 44 6.34 -3.65 -8.86
N VAL A 45 7.57 -3.92 -8.48
CA VAL A 45 8.44 -2.95 -7.81
C VAL A 45 9.50 -2.49 -8.79
N LEU A 46 9.47 -1.22 -9.14
CA LEU A 46 10.49 -0.55 -9.94
C LEU A 46 11.49 0.09 -8.97
N VAL A 47 12.71 -0.44 -8.92
CA VAL A 47 13.75 0.00 -8.00
C VAL A 47 14.80 0.77 -8.77
N ASP A 48 15.16 1.96 -8.32
CA ASP A 48 16.33 2.69 -8.79
C ASP A 48 16.86 3.59 -7.67
N THR A 49 17.98 4.26 -7.91
CA THR A 49 18.53 5.25 -6.96
C THR A 49 17.75 6.57 -6.97
N ASP A 50 17.14 6.93 -8.11
CA ASP A 50 16.33 8.14 -8.31
C ASP A 50 15.02 7.79 -9.03
N HIS A 51 13.87 8.15 -8.45
CA HIS A 51 12.57 7.95 -9.09
C HIS A 51 12.41 8.74 -10.40
N ARG A 52 13.25 9.74 -10.67
CA ARG A 52 13.25 10.51 -11.92
C ARG A 52 14.25 9.99 -12.95
N SER A 53 14.92 8.88 -12.69
CA SER A 53 15.85 8.30 -13.65
C SER A 53 15.14 8.01 -14.98
N LYS A 54 15.88 8.18 -16.08
CA LYS A 54 15.33 7.89 -17.41
C LYS A 54 14.92 6.42 -17.55
N ALA A 55 15.68 5.50 -16.95
CA ALA A 55 15.42 4.07 -17.03
C ALA A 55 14.11 3.70 -16.34
N LEU A 56 13.91 4.14 -15.09
CA LEU A 56 12.70 3.90 -14.32
C LEU A 56 11.48 4.56 -14.99
N GLN A 57 11.60 5.82 -15.40
CA GLN A 57 10.50 6.54 -16.04
C GLN A 57 10.09 5.94 -17.39
N SER A 58 11.07 5.46 -18.17
CA SER A 58 10.78 4.76 -19.42
C SER A 58 10.10 3.42 -19.17
N GLN A 59 10.58 2.64 -18.19
CA GLN A 59 9.96 1.37 -17.79
C GLN A 59 8.52 1.57 -17.29
N LEU A 60 8.29 2.58 -16.44
CA LEU A 60 6.98 2.92 -15.91
C LEU A 60 6.00 3.29 -17.03
N ARG A 61 6.44 4.13 -17.98
CA ARG A 61 5.63 4.52 -19.13
C ARG A 61 5.23 3.32 -19.99
N LEU A 62 6.18 2.46 -20.33
CA LEU A 62 5.93 1.24 -21.10
C LEU A 62 4.86 0.35 -20.45
N LEU A 63 4.89 0.23 -19.11
CA LEU A 63 3.88 -0.53 -18.37
C LEU A 63 2.51 0.17 -18.37
N GLN A 64 2.48 1.50 -18.22
CA GLN A 64 1.25 2.29 -18.15
C GLN A 64 0.51 2.40 -19.49
N GLU A 65 1.21 2.24 -20.62
CA GLU A 65 0.59 2.14 -21.95
C GLU A 65 -0.36 0.93 -22.06
N SER A 66 -0.14 -0.11 -21.27
CA SER A 66 -0.98 -1.31 -21.19
C SER A 66 -1.86 -1.34 -19.93
N SER A 67 -2.50 -0.21 -19.60
CA SER A 67 -3.26 -0.07 -18.34
C SER A 67 -4.37 -1.12 -18.13
N ASP A 68 -5.08 -1.52 -19.18
CA ASP A 68 -6.11 -2.57 -19.10
C ASP A 68 -5.52 -3.94 -18.73
N ASP A 69 -4.34 -4.28 -19.26
CA ASP A 69 -3.64 -5.52 -18.93
C ASP A 69 -3.15 -5.55 -17.48
N LEU A 70 -2.76 -4.39 -16.93
CA LEU A 70 -2.42 -4.26 -15.52
C LEU A 70 -3.65 -4.53 -14.65
N VAL A 71 -4.80 -3.93 -14.99
CA VAL A 71 -6.05 -4.09 -14.25
C VAL A 71 -6.54 -5.54 -14.30
N ASP A 72 -6.59 -6.15 -15.48
CA ASP A 72 -7.09 -7.53 -15.63
C ASP A 72 -6.24 -8.57 -14.86
N ARG A 73 -4.97 -8.24 -14.60
CA ARG A 73 -4.03 -9.06 -13.83
C ARG A 73 -3.85 -8.59 -12.39
N ASP A 74 -4.71 -7.70 -11.89
CA ASP A 74 -4.65 -7.15 -10.53
C ASP A 74 -3.25 -6.64 -10.14
N LEU A 75 -2.53 -6.04 -11.11
CA LEU A 75 -1.17 -5.54 -10.94
C LEU A 75 -1.15 -4.13 -10.35
N ILE A 76 -0.35 -3.94 -9.32
CA ILE A 76 -0.03 -2.64 -8.72
C ILE A 76 1.46 -2.36 -8.90
N ILE A 77 1.81 -1.10 -9.18
CA ILE A 77 3.19 -0.68 -9.36
C ILE A 77 3.62 0.22 -8.19
N PHE A 78 4.75 -0.13 -7.58
CA PHE A 78 5.47 0.72 -6.63
C PHE A 78 6.81 1.15 -7.21
N LEU A 79 7.19 2.39 -6.93
CA LEU A 79 8.50 2.95 -7.25
C LEU A 79 9.28 3.04 -5.95
N VAL A 80 10.49 2.49 -5.92
CA VAL A 80 11.39 2.53 -4.76
C VAL A 80 12.63 3.28 -5.19
N ASP A 81 12.84 4.45 -4.57
CA ASP A 81 14.09 5.19 -4.70
C ASP A 81 14.96 5.07 -3.44
N ASN A 82 16.08 5.79 -3.38
CA ASN A 82 16.95 5.79 -2.19
C ASN A 82 16.30 6.39 -0.93
N THR A 83 15.21 7.14 -1.09
CA THR A 83 14.61 7.94 -0.02
C THR A 83 13.29 7.36 0.46
N GLN A 84 12.43 6.89 -0.44
CA GLN A 84 11.07 6.51 -0.12
C GLN A 84 10.44 5.60 -1.19
N ILE A 85 9.22 5.14 -0.86
CA ILE A 85 8.37 4.38 -1.76
C ILE A 85 7.26 5.30 -2.29
N ARG A 86 6.93 5.14 -3.57
CA ARG A 86 5.86 5.88 -4.24
C ARG A 86 4.94 4.93 -5.00
N ASN A 87 3.71 5.34 -5.26
CA ASN A 87 2.85 4.65 -6.21
C ASN A 87 3.24 4.97 -7.67
N ALA A 88 2.55 4.34 -8.61
CA ALA A 88 2.71 4.58 -10.05
C ALA A 88 2.46 6.04 -10.49
N LYS A 89 1.80 6.86 -9.66
CA LYS A 89 1.56 8.30 -9.91
C LYS A 89 2.66 9.18 -9.31
N GLY A 90 3.65 8.61 -8.62
CA GLY A 90 4.73 9.33 -7.95
C GLY A 90 4.39 9.86 -6.56
N GLU A 91 3.21 9.53 -6.03
CA GLU A 91 2.77 9.95 -4.70
C GLU A 91 3.44 9.08 -3.62
N PRO A 92 3.93 9.68 -2.51
CA PRO A 92 4.56 8.94 -1.42
C PRO A 92 3.60 7.92 -0.79
N ILE A 93 4.11 6.74 -0.47
CA ILE A 93 3.42 5.73 0.34
C ILE A 93 4.18 5.57 1.66
N PRO A 94 3.49 5.63 2.82
CA PRO A 94 4.10 5.38 4.12
C PRO A 94 4.36 3.87 4.32
N MET A 95 5.40 3.36 3.65
CA MET A 95 5.87 1.97 3.72
C MET A 95 7.36 1.95 4.01
N ASP A 96 7.81 1.01 4.85
CA ASP A 96 9.22 0.86 5.22
C ASP A 96 10.04 0.34 4.02
N ARG A 97 10.91 1.20 3.49
CA ARG A 97 11.81 0.89 2.37
C ARG A 97 12.71 -0.30 2.65
N GLU A 98 13.35 -0.36 3.80
CA GLU A 98 14.30 -1.43 4.14
C GLU A 98 13.57 -2.77 4.23
N LYS A 99 12.38 -2.78 4.82
CA LYS A 99 11.52 -3.96 4.87
C LYS A 99 11.09 -4.42 3.47
N VAL A 100 10.79 -3.48 2.57
CA VAL A 100 10.49 -3.79 1.17
C VAL A 100 11.68 -4.43 0.47
N LEU A 101 12.85 -3.79 0.49
CA LEU A 101 14.06 -4.31 -0.18
C LEU A 101 14.44 -5.70 0.33
N LYS A 102 14.28 -5.94 1.63
CA LYS A 102 14.47 -7.27 2.23
C LYS A 102 13.45 -8.29 1.71
N THR A 103 12.16 -7.92 1.64
CA THR A 103 11.09 -8.78 1.12
C THR A 103 11.33 -9.16 -0.33
N ILE A 104 11.71 -8.19 -1.17
CA ILE A 104 12.04 -8.44 -2.58
C ILE A 104 13.44 -9.03 -2.78
N GLN A 105 14.21 -9.21 -1.69
CA GLN A 105 15.52 -9.84 -1.67
C GLN A 105 16.49 -9.19 -2.68
N VAL A 106 16.54 -7.86 -2.72
CA VAL A 106 17.52 -7.10 -3.53
C VAL A 106 18.45 -6.30 -2.63
N LYS A 107 19.58 -5.90 -3.19
CA LYS A 107 20.55 -5.00 -2.54
C LYS A 107 20.18 -3.55 -2.83
N ASN A 108 20.77 -2.62 -2.08
CA ASN A 108 20.57 -1.18 -2.25
C ASN A 108 21.08 -0.63 -3.61
N ASP A 109 21.97 -1.34 -4.30
CA ASP A 109 22.51 -0.99 -5.62
C ASP A 109 21.73 -1.60 -6.79
N PHE A 110 20.67 -2.37 -6.50
CA PHE A 110 19.83 -2.95 -7.54
C PHE A 110 19.04 -1.86 -8.28
N SER A 111 19.01 -1.94 -9.61
CA SER A 111 18.28 -1.04 -10.49
C SER A 111 17.53 -1.87 -11.51
N GLY A 112 16.20 -1.92 -11.42
CA GLY A 112 15.39 -2.81 -12.24
C GLY A 112 13.96 -3.06 -11.75
N VAL A 113 13.39 -4.17 -12.20
CA VAL A 113 11.99 -4.58 -12.00
C VAL A 113 11.94 -5.86 -11.18
N VAL A 114 11.09 -5.89 -10.17
CA VAL A 114 10.78 -7.11 -9.39
C VAL A 114 9.29 -7.37 -9.42
N LEU A 115 8.90 -8.61 -9.76
CA LEU A 115 7.50 -9.06 -9.67
C LEU A 115 7.29 -9.90 -8.42
N ILE A 116 6.25 -9.57 -7.67
CA ILE A 116 5.73 -10.35 -6.55
C ILE A 116 4.35 -10.88 -6.93
N GLY A 117 4.16 -12.18 -6.74
CA GLY A 117 2.85 -12.81 -6.95
C GLY A 117 1.87 -12.51 -5.82
N LYS A 118 0.60 -12.85 -6.03
CA LYS A 118 -0.44 -12.81 -4.99
C LYS A 118 -0.13 -13.73 -3.82
N ASP A 119 0.70 -14.76 -4.00
CA ASP A 119 1.17 -15.60 -2.91
C ASP A 119 2.24 -14.92 -2.04
N GLY A 120 2.66 -13.69 -2.37
CA GLY A 120 3.72 -12.95 -1.68
C GLY A 120 5.13 -13.36 -2.10
N GLY A 121 5.26 -14.34 -3.00
CA GLY A 121 6.56 -14.81 -3.48
C GLY A 121 7.11 -13.95 -4.62
N VAL A 122 8.42 -13.68 -4.58
CA VAL A 122 9.12 -13.05 -5.71
C VAL A 122 9.15 -14.03 -6.89
N LYS A 123 8.71 -13.57 -8.06
CA LYS A 123 8.60 -14.36 -9.29
C LYS A 123 9.76 -14.14 -10.25
N PHE A 124 10.23 -12.91 -10.36
CA PHE A 124 11.45 -12.59 -11.09
C PHE A 124 12.05 -11.27 -10.61
N LYS A 125 13.32 -11.05 -10.96
CA LYS A 125 14.05 -9.79 -10.80
C LYS A 125 14.91 -9.60 -12.05
N GLU A 126 14.72 -8.50 -12.77
CA GLU A 126 15.49 -8.19 -13.97
C GLU A 126 15.92 -6.72 -13.94
N THR A 127 16.98 -6.39 -14.66
CA THR A 127 17.33 -4.98 -14.93
C THR A 127 16.24 -4.32 -15.77
N PHE A 128 16.21 -2.98 -15.81
CA PHE A 128 15.27 -2.24 -16.65
C PHE A 128 15.32 -2.63 -18.13
N GLN A 129 14.30 -2.21 -18.88
CA GLN A 129 14.01 -2.58 -20.28
C GLN A 129 13.27 -3.92 -20.40
N VAL A 130 12.48 -4.27 -19.38
CA VAL A 130 11.58 -5.43 -19.40
C VAL A 130 10.36 -5.08 -20.24
N ALA A 131 10.08 -5.87 -21.28
CA ALA A 131 8.87 -5.70 -22.07
C ALA A 131 7.62 -6.01 -21.22
N PRO A 132 6.55 -5.21 -21.28
CA PRO A 132 5.30 -5.50 -20.56
C PRO A 132 4.77 -6.91 -20.84
N GLN A 133 4.84 -7.34 -22.11
CA GLN A 133 4.40 -8.68 -22.52
C GLN A 133 5.15 -9.80 -21.78
N GLN A 134 6.46 -9.65 -21.54
CA GLN A 134 7.23 -10.62 -20.77
C GLN A 134 6.70 -10.77 -19.34
N VAL A 135 6.27 -9.66 -18.72
CA VAL A 135 5.66 -9.68 -17.39
C VAL A 135 4.29 -10.37 -17.44
N PHE A 136 3.47 -10.05 -18.44
CA PHE A 136 2.12 -10.59 -18.56
C PHE A 136 2.13 -12.09 -18.87
N ASP A 137 2.97 -12.54 -19.80
CA ASP A 137 3.13 -13.96 -20.14
C ASP A 137 3.58 -14.77 -18.92
N LEU A 138 4.53 -14.23 -18.15
CA LEU A 138 4.95 -14.86 -16.90
C LEU A 138 3.78 -14.96 -15.91
N ILE A 139 2.97 -13.89 -15.78
CA ILE A 139 1.80 -13.90 -14.91
C ILE A 139 0.77 -14.93 -15.35
N ASP A 140 0.48 -15.02 -16.65
CA ASP A 140 -0.52 -15.92 -17.20
C ASP A 140 -0.10 -17.39 -17.11
N SER A 141 1.20 -17.67 -17.07
CA SER A 141 1.72 -19.00 -16.77
C SER A 141 1.49 -19.44 -15.31
N MET A 142 1.24 -18.51 -14.37
CA MET A 142 1.14 -18.83 -12.95
C MET A 142 -0.12 -19.65 -12.61
N PRO A 143 -0.03 -20.69 -11.75
CA PRO A 143 -1.17 -21.54 -11.40
C PRO A 143 -2.40 -20.79 -10.88
N MET A 144 -2.19 -19.77 -10.03
CA MET A 144 -3.29 -18.95 -9.51
C MET A 144 -3.99 -18.17 -10.63
N ARG A 145 -3.23 -17.61 -11.57
CA ARG A 145 -3.79 -16.89 -12.72
C ARG A 145 -4.63 -17.81 -13.61
N ARG A 146 -4.15 -19.02 -13.87
CA ARG A 146 -4.92 -20.04 -14.59
C ARG A 146 -6.22 -20.41 -13.86
N SER A 147 -6.21 -20.41 -12.53
CA SER A 147 -7.43 -20.62 -11.72
C SER A 147 -8.41 -19.44 -11.79
N GLU A 148 -7.92 -18.19 -11.77
CA GLU A 148 -8.75 -16.99 -11.94
C GLU A 148 -9.49 -17.03 -13.28
N LEU A 149 -8.79 -17.34 -14.36
CA LEU A 149 -9.37 -17.42 -15.70
C LEU A 149 -10.42 -18.52 -15.81
N ARG A 150 -10.18 -19.69 -15.20
CA ARG A 150 -11.16 -20.80 -15.16
C ARG A 150 -12.41 -20.46 -14.36
N ASN A 151 -12.28 -19.66 -13.32
CA ASN A 151 -13.42 -19.29 -12.45
C ASN A 151 -14.21 -18.07 -12.99
N LYS A 152 -13.66 -17.33 -13.96
CA LYS A 152 -14.30 -16.19 -14.62
C LYS A 152 -15.09 -16.58 -15.89
N GLY A 153 -14.81 -17.74 -16.48
CA GLY A 153 -15.54 -18.31 -17.62
C GLY A 153 -16.67 -19.22 -17.17
#